data_AF-A0A9Q4MEE1-F1
#
_entry.id   AF-A0A9Q4MEE1-F1
#
_cell.length_a   1.000
_cell.length_b   1.000
_cell.length_c   1.000
_cell.angle_alpha   90.00
_cell.angle_beta   90.00
_cell.angle_gamma   90.00
#
_symmetry.space_group_name_H-M   'P 1'
#
loop_
_entity.id
_entity.type
_entity.pdbx_description
1 polymer ?
#
loop_
_entity_poly.entity_id
_entity_poly.type
_entity_poly.pdbx_seq_one_letter_code
_entity_poly.pdbx_strand_id
1 'polypeptide(L)' 'MAAYVQEYVDYVRAIAGVRLVEQPLRIASITREQGAKGTADVVILAGDALTIVDLKYGRGVKVFAEG' A
#
# COMPACT_ATOMS: atom_id res chain seq x y z
N MET A 1 4.87 -9.29 16.12
CA MET A 1 4.49 -9.66 14.74
C MET A 1 2.98 -9.70 14.57
N ALA A 2 2.28 -10.69 15.15
CA ALA A 2 0.82 -10.84 14.97
C ALA A 2 0.02 -9.58 15.37
N ALA A 3 0.37 -8.93 16.48
CA ALA A 3 -0.29 -7.69 16.91
C ALA A 3 -0.14 -6.55 15.86
N TYR A 4 1.04 -6.38 15.27
CA TYR A 4 1.28 -5.36 14.25
C TYR A 4 0.53 -5.64 12.93
N VAL A 5 0.41 -6.92 12.56
CA VAL A 5 -0.43 -7.32 11.43
C VAL A 5 -1.91 -7.06 11.75
N GLN A 6 -2.32 -7.29 13.00
CA GLN A 6 -3.69 -7.00 13.43
C GLN A 6 -4.00 -5.50 13.37
N GLU A 7 -3.09 -4.63 13.81
CA GLU A 7 -3.23 -3.17 13.67
C GLU A 7 -3.44 -2.74 12.21
N TYR A 8 -2.67 -3.29 11.28
CA TYR A 8 -2.85 -3.06 9.84
C TYR A 8 -4.22 -3.53 9.35
N VAL A 9 -4.63 -4.74 9.73
CA VAL A 9 -5.93 -5.30 9.34
C VAL A 9 -7.08 -4.44 9.88
N ASP A 10 -6.97 -3.98 11.12
CA ASP A 10 -7.97 -3.13 11.76
C ASP A 10 -8.05 -1.77 11.08
N TYR A 11 -6.91 -1.17 10.74
CA TYR A 11 -6.83 0.09 10.00
C TYR A 11 -7.49 -0.02 8.62
N VAL A 12 -7.13 -1.04 7.82
CA VAL A 12 -7.75 -1.30 6.51
C VAL A 12 -9.26 -1.53 6.63
N ARG A 13 -9.71 -2.21 7.70
CA ARG A 13 -11.13 -2.51 7.92
C ARG A 13 -11.95 -1.28 8.31
N ALA A 14 -11.33 -0.31 8.98
CA ALA A 14 -11.98 0.92 9.42
C ALA A 14 -12.29 1.89 8.26
N ILE A 15 -11.58 1.79 7.13
CA ILE A 15 -11.82 2.61 5.94
C ILE A 15 -13.00 2.02 5.15
N ALA A 16 -14.04 2.83 4.94
CA ALA A 16 -15.20 2.46 4.13
C ALA A 16 -14.85 2.45 2.64
N GLY A 17 -15.47 1.54 1.88
CA GLY A 17 -15.27 1.43 0.42
C GLY A 17 -15.03 0.00 -0.05
N VAL A 18 -14.84 -0.14 -1.37
CA VAL A 18 -14.49 -1.43 -1.98
C VAL A 18 -13.00 -1.67 -1.79
N ARG A 19 -12.64 -2.80 -1.19
CA ARG A 19 -11.24 -3.22 -0.94
C ARG A 19 -10.80 -4.21 -2.01
N LEU A 20 -9.70 -3.88 -2.69
CA LEU A 20 -9.00 -4.75 -3.61
C LEU A 20 -7.67 -5.13 -2.97
N VAL A 21 -7.51 -6.39 -2.60
CA VAL A 21 -6.34 -6.92 -1.89
C VAL A 21 -5.35 -7.51 -2.90
N GLU A 22 -4.05 -7.27 -2.70
CA GLU A 22 -2.96 -7.70 -3.60
C GLU A 22 -3.24 -7.28 -5.05
N GLN A 23 -3.59 -6.00 -5.23
CA GLN A 23 -4.05 -5.48 -6.50
C GLN A 23 -2.85 -5.22 -7.44
N PRO A 24 -2.77 -5.87 -8.62
CA PRO A 24 -1.76 -5.56 -9.61
C PRO A 24 -2.05 -4.20 -10.25
N LEU A 25 -1.01 -3.37 -10.36
CA LEU A 25 -1.08 -2.01 -10.90
C LEU A 25 -0.04 -1.81 -12.01
N ARG A 26 -0.46 -1.19 -13.11
CA ARG A 26 0.44 -0.66 -14.13
C ARG A 26 0.63 0.83 -13.86
N ILE A 27 1.83 1.21 -13.44
CA ILE A 27 2.12 2.56 -12.91
C ILE A 27 3.07 3.36 -13.80
N ALA A 28 3.48 2.81 -14.95
CA ALA A 28 4.36 3.47 -15.91
C ALA A 28 3.87 4.87 -16.34
N SER A 29 2.55 5.07 -16.48
CA SER A 29 1.99 6.38 -16.82
C SER A 29 2.14 7.43 -15.72
N ILE A 30 2.33 7.00 -14.47
CA ILE A 30 2.46 7.85 -13.28
C ILE A 30 3.94 8.10 -13.00
N THR A 31 4.76 7.05 -12.97
CA THR A 31 6.18 7.14 -12.62
C THR A 31 7.07 7.59 -13.78
N ARG A 32 6.59 7.46 -15.02
CA ARG A 32 7.36 7.67 -16.26
C ARG A 32 8.50 6.68 -16.47
N GLU A 33 8.57 5.64 -15.66
CA GLU A 33 9.48 4.52 -15.85
C GLU A 33 8.86 3.50 -16.81
N GLN A 34 9.55 3.22 -17.92
CA GLN A 34 9.04 2.34 -18.97
C GLN A 34 8.74 0.94 -18.41
N GLY A 35 7.48 0.50 -18.56
CA GLY A 35 7.06 -0.84 -18.11
C GLY A 35 6.86 -0.99 -16.60
N ALA A 36 6.91 0.11 -15.82
CA ALA A 36 6.73 0.05 -14.38
C ALA A 36 5.37 -0.56 -14.00
N LYS A 37 5.45 -1.55 -13.13
CA LYS A 37 4.35 -2.35 -12.60
C LYS A 37 4.65 -2.69 -11.15
N GLY A 38 3.61 -2.89 -10.36
CA GLY A 38 3.73 -3.31 -8.98
C GLY A 38 2.44 -3.95 -8.49
N THR A 39 2.47 -4.36 -7.23
CA THR A 39 1.28 -4.85 -6.52
C THR A 39 1.11 -3.98 -5.28
N ALA A 40 -0.10 -3.47 -5.07
CA ALA A 40 -0.44 -2.79 -3.83
C ALA A 40 -1.08 -3.80 -2.87
N ASP A 41 -0.69 -3.79 -1.60
CA ASP A 41 -1.26 -4.67 -0.57
C ASP A 41 -2.78 -4.50 -0.50
N VAL A 42 -3.25 -3.24 -0.40
CA VAL A 42 -4.68 -2.90 -0.49
C VAL A 42 -4.91 -1.58 -1.22
N VAL A 43 -5.86 -1.59 -2.16
CA VAL A 43 -6.47 -0.39 -2.76
C VAL A 43 -7.92 -0.29 -2.29
N ILE A 44 -8.32 0.86 -1.75
CA ILE A 44 -9.68 1.15 -1.28
C ILE A 44 -10.30 2.23 -2.15
N LEU A 45 -11.44 1.91 -2.77
CA LEU A 45 -12.22 2.82 -3.61
C LEU A 45 -13.43 3.33 -2.82
N ALA A 46 -13.48 4.63 -2.56
CA ALA A 46 -14.50 5.28 -1.73
C ALA A 46 -15.00 6.57 -2.38
N GLY A 47 -15.97 6.45 -3.30
CA GLY A 47 -16.51 7.61 -4.02
C GLY A 47 -15.45 8.30 -4.86
N ASP A 48 -15.09 9.52 -4.48
CA ASP A 48 -14.06 10.35 -5.11
C ASP A 48 -12.65 10.16 -4.50
N ALA A 49 -12.53 9.38 -3.43
CA ALA A 49 -11.27 9.05 -2.79
C ALA A 49 -10.77 7.65 -3.18
N LEU A 50 -9.47 7.57 -3.49
CA LEU A 50 -8.72 6.33 -3.62
C LEU A 50 -7.64 6.30 -2.56
N THR A 51 -7.63 5.27 -1.72
CA THR A 51 -6.62 5.09 -0.66
C THR A 51 -5.80 3.85 -0.93
N ILE A 52 -4.47 3.98 -0.94
CA ILE A 52 -3.53 2.85 -1.00
C ILE A 52 -2.98 2.66 0.40
N VAL A 53 -3.11 1.44 0.94
CA VAL A 53 -2.53 1.06 2.22
C VAL A 53 -1.48 -0.01 1.95
N ASP A 54 -0.27 0.20 2.47
CA ASP A 54 0.89 -0.69 2.30
C ASP A 54 1.44 -1.02 3.70
N LEU A 55 1.62 -2.31 3.97
CA LEU A 55 2.15 -2.78 5.24
C LEU A 55 3.68 -2.71 5.22
N LYS A 56 4.23 -1.74 5.95
CA LYS A 56 5.65 -1.72 6.28
C LYS A 56 5.87 -2.23 7.70
N TYR A 57 6.60 -3.35 7.82
CA TYR A 57 7.04 -3.91 9.10
C TYR A 57 8.57 -4.10 9.12
N GLY A 58 9.23 -3.65 10.19
CA GLY A 58 10.68 -3.76 10.33
C GLY A 58 11.19 -3.14 11.63
N ARG A 59 12.47 -3.36 11.97
CA ARG A 59 13.13 -2.90 13.21
C ARG A 59 13.25 -1.36 13.38
N GLY A 60 12.69 -0.55 12.48
CA GLY A 60 12.79 0.90 12.55
C GLY A 60 14.22 1.45 12.42
N VAL A 61 15.14 0.69 11.81
CA VAL A 61 16.48 1.23 11.51
C VAL A 61 16.33 2.21 10.36
N LYS A 62 16.37 3.50 10.68
CA LYS A 62 16.38 4.59 9.71
C LYS A 62 17.66 4.49 8.90
N VAL A 63 17.54 4.20 7.61
CA VAL A 63 18.68 4.12 6.69
C VAL A 63 18.74 5.42 5.90
N PHE A 64 19.91 6.06 5.88
CA PHE A 64 20.16 7.20 5.00
C PHE A 64 20.66 6.69 3.65
N ALA A 65 20.23 7.32 2.56
CA ALA A 65 20.77 7.00 1.24
C ALA A 65 22.24 7.47 1.19
N GLU A 66 23.16 6.55 0.87
CA GLU A 66 24.52 6.90 0.48
C GLU A 66 24.51 7.25 -1.00
N GLY A 67 25.10 8.41 -1.33
CA GLY A 67 25.27 8.90 -2.70
C GLY A 67 26.65 8.62 -3.25
#